data_AF-A0A7C6CKE1-F1
#
_entry.id   AF-A0A7C6CKE1-F1
#
_cell.length_a   1.000
_cell.length_b   1.000
_cell.length_c   1.000
_cell.angle_alpha   90.00
_cell.angle_beta   90.00
_cell.angle_gamma   90.00
#
_symmetry.space_group_name_H-M   'P 1'
#
loop_
_entity.id
_entity.type
_entity.pdbx_description
1 polymer ?
#
loop_
_entity_poly.entity_id
_entity_poly.type
_entity_poly.pdbx_seq_one_letter_code
_entity_poly.pdbx_strand_id
1 'polypeptide(L)' 'MDQEIGSLEPGKVADLILVEGDPVQKITDLRRPQIVFKNGQRVV' A
#
# COMPACT_ATOMS: atom_id res chain seq x y z
N MET A 1 10.97 11.97 7.41
CA MET A 1 10.35 10.65 7.16
C MET A 1 8.84 10.77 6.95
N ASP A 2 8.08 11.38 7.88
CA ASP A 2 6.61 11.52 7.76
C ASP A 2 6.11 12.25 6.49
N GLN A 3 6.95 13.13 5.92
CA GLN A 3 6.64 13.86 4.69
C GLN A 3 6.84 13.02 3.41
N GLU A 4 7.52 11.88 3.50
CA GLU A 4 7.89 11.06 2.34
C GLU A 4 7.07 9.77 2.25
N ILE A 5 6.73 9.16 3.39
CA ILE A 5 6.02 7.87 3.49
C ILE A 5 5.00 7.89 4.64
N GLY A 6 4.03 6.97 4.61
CA GLY A 6 3.10 6.71 5.72
C GLY A 6 1.65 7.16 5.52
N SER A 7 1.36 7.97 4.50
CA SER A 7 -0.01 8.25 4.05
C SER A 7 -0.08 8.36 2.53
N LEU A 8 -1.28 8.24 1.97
CA LEU A 8 -1.51 8.35 0.53
C LEU A 8 -1.92 9.79 0.18
N GLU A 9 -0.93 10.62 -0.13
CA GLU A 9 -1.09 12.04 -0.47
C GLU A 9 -0.22 12.42 -1.68
N PRO A 10 -0.65 13.39 -2.52
CA PRO A 10 0.18 13.87 -3.62
C PRO A 10 1.54 14.40 -3.14
N GLY A 11 2.60 14.06 -3.87
CA GLY A 11 3.98 14.45 -3.55
C GLY A 11 4.73 13.45 -2.66
N LYS A 12 4.05 12.46 -2.08
CA LYS A 12 4.69 11.36 -1.34
C LYS A 12 5.14 10.22 -2.26
N VAL A 13 6.01 9.36 -1.73
CA VAL A 13 6.47 8.15 -2.43
C VAL A 13 5.29 7.21 -2.63
N ALA A 14 5.15 6.70 -3.85
CA ALA A 14 4.10 5.75 -4.22
C ALA A 14 4.43 4.32 -3.75
N ASP A 15 4.49 4.15 -2.43
CA ASP A 15 4.59 2.87 -1.74
C ASP A 15 3.21 2.45 -1.25
N LEU A 16 2.59 1.51 -1.95
CA LEU A 16 1.23 1.06 -1.65
C LEU A 16 0.99 -0.39 -2.08
N ILE A 17 0.00 -1.01 -1.47
CA ILE A 17 -0.43 -2.37 -1.79
C ILE A 17 -1.90 -2.37 -2.20
N LEU A 18 -2.24 -3.24 -3.15
CA LEU A 18 -3.62 -3.60 -3.45
C LEU A 18 -3.92 -4.93 -2.75
N VAL A 19 -4.99 -4.98 -1.97
CA VAL A 19 -5.46 -6.19 -1.28
C VAL A 19 -6.86 -6.53 -1.75
N GLU A 20 -7.19 -7.82 -1.72
CA GLU A 20 -8.55 -8.29 -1.95
C GLU A 20 -9.27 -8.41 -0.60
N GLY A 21 -10.53 -7.95 -0.52
CA GLY A 21 -11.31 -7.93 0.72
C GLY A 21 -11.38 -6.55 1.36
N ASP A 22 -11.65 -6.52 2.67
CA ASP A 22 -11.80 -5.28 3.44
C ASP A 22 -10.96 -5.36 4.74
N PRO A 23 -9.76 -4.77 4.77
CA PRO A 23 -8.89 -4.82 5.93
C PRO A 23 -9.44 -4.03 7.14
N VAL A 24 -10.43 -3.15 6.95
CA VAL A 24 -11.13 -2.46 8.05
C VAL A 24 -12.03 -3.44 8.80
N GLN A 25 -12.66 -4.37 8.08
CA GLN A 25 -13.47 -5.43 8.68
C GLN A 25 -12.65 -6.64 9.11
N LYS A 26 -11.60 -6.99 8.35
CA LYS A 26 -10.79 -8.20 8.59
C LYS A 26 -9.31 -7.94 8.29
N ILE A 27 -8.56 -7.61 9.34
CA ILE A 27 -7.14 -7.25 9.23
C ILE A 27 -6.23 -8.31 8.59
N THR A 28 -6.64 -9.59 8.59
CA THR A 28 -5.86 -10.67 7.95
C THR A 28 -5.78 -10.55 6.43
N ASP A 29 -6.66 -9.76 5.81
CA ASP A 29 -6.68 -9.55 4.36
C ASP A 29 -5.38 -8.84 3.89
N LEU A 30 -4.74 -8.06 4.78
CA LEU A 30 -3.43 -7.45 4.53
C LEU A 30 -2.29 -8.46 4.33
N ARG A 31 -2.46 -9.73 4.73
CA ARG A 31 -1.40 -10.75 4.61
C ARG A 31 -1.18 -11.24 3.19
N ARG A 32 -2.09 -10.94 2.26
CA ARG A 32 -2.07 -11.43 0.88
C ARG A 32 -2.33 -10.28 -0.11
N PRO A 33 -1.37 -9.36 -0.29
CA PRO A 33 -1.49 -8.33 -1.30
C PRO A 33 -1.51 -8.96 -2.70
N GLN A 34 -2.41 -8.47 -3.54
CA GLN A 34 -2.52 -8.86 -4.96
C GLN A 34 -1.46 -8.17 -5.80
N ILE A 35 -1.16 -6.90 -5.48
CA ILE A 35 -0.18 -6.08 -6.18
C ILE A 35 0.59 -5.27 -5.15
N VAL A 36 1.90 -5.13 -5.37
CA VAL A 36 2.76 -4.28 -4.55
C VAL A 36 3.43 -3.24 -5.46
N PHE A 37 3.29 -1.98 -5.08
CA PHE A 37 4.05 -0.87 -5.66
C PHE A 37 5.08 -0.39 -4.66
N LYS A 38 6.33 -0.25 -5.12
CA LYS A 38 7.43 0.32 -4.36
C LYS A 38 8.13 1.36 -5.21
N ASN A 39 8.32 2.57 -4.69
CA ASN A 39 8.86 3.73 -5.39
C ASN A 39 8.16 3.97 -6.74
N GLY A 40 6.84 3.75 -6.80
CA GLY A 40 6.04 3.89 -8.03
C GLY A 40 6.21 2.77 -9.06
N GLN A 41 7.00 1.73 -8.76
CA GLN A 41 7.19 0.58 -9.65
C GLN A 41 6.43 -0.63 -9.11
N ARG A 42 5.78 -1.38 -10.00
CA ARG A 42 5.14 -2.64 -9.66
C ARG A 42 6.21 -3.71 -9.41
N VAL A 43 6.13 -4.40 -8.27
CA VAL A 43 7.11 -5.43 -7.85
C VAL A 43 6.52 -6.84 -7.83
N VAL A 44 5.20 -6.96 -7.61
CA VAL A 44 4.40 -8.20 -7.64
C VAL A 44 3.17 -7.97 -8.51
#